data_AF-A0AAD6KDA7-F1
#
_entry.id   AF-A0AAD6KDA7-F1
#
_cell.length_a   1.000
_cell.length_b   1.000
_cell.length_c   1.000
_cell.angle_alpha   90.00
_cell.angle_beta   90.00
_cell.angle_gamma   90.00
#
_symmetry.space_group_name_H-M   'P 1'
#
loop_
_entity.id
_entity.type
_entity.pdbx_description
1 polymer ?
#
loop_
_entity_poly.entity_id
_entity_poly.type
_entity_poly.pdbx_seq_one_letter_code
_entity_poly.pdbx_strand_id
1 'polypeptide(L)'
;MLIMLGGIQIGVLAACVVLFVPMGMAGYHLSRNRMLFFGGALFITLAVGVHLTPYFPSVSDFVSSVKSVVVYDNREDSCINLVNEVVWDVKPRVISSEGDGTVDYDKIWDWSRNGKAKGCDFEKLGRGDVKDLLNGSWIVVAGDSQARLTVQSLLSLILDEKRMAMIMGDLYKKHSDYEIVVDEIGMKLDFVWAPYVVNLTSLMMGFKKNRTYPDVLVMGAGLWHMLHVNNASDYDVALENLRSSVVSLLPFSSELDMDGPVTGSVSVRSPHLFWLGMPILINGMLNTEEKREKMNDEMWHAYDSVLHNSRLLRRYGGPLLLLDIQSLSWNCGPRCTIDGMHYDGAVYEAAVHILLNALLIESHQKLGSL
;
A
#
# COMPACT_ATOMS: atom_id res chain seq x y z
N MET A 1 -16.19 45.86 -63.71
CA MET A 1 -15.69 45.24 -62.45
C MET A 1 -16.60 44.09 -62.00
N LEU A 2 -17.03 43.21 -62.90
CA LEU A 2 -17.82 41.99 -62.58
C LEU A 2 -17.23 40.71 -63.21
N ILE A 3 -16.22 40.84 -64.07
CA ILE A 3 -15.63 39.71 -64.81
C ILE A 3 -14.41 39.11 -64.06
N MET A 4 -13.72 39.90 -63.22
CA MET A 4 -12.54 39.41 -62.47
C MET A 4 -12.88 38.52 -61.26
N LEU A 5 -14.11 38.58 -60.73
CA LEU A 5 -14.52 37.73 -59.59
C LEU A 5 -14.84 36.29 -60.02
N GLY A 6 -15.39 36.08 -61.22
CA GLY A 6 -15.69 34.75 -61.74
C GLY A 6 -14.44 33.93 -62.07
N GLY A 7 -13.41 34.55 -62.64
CA GLY A 7 -12.16 33.87 -62.99
C GLY A 7 -11.38 33.36 -61.77
N ILE A 8 -11.37 34.12 -60.67
CA ILE A 8 -10.69 33.73 -59.42
C ILE A 8 -11.43 32.58 -58.73
N GLN A 9 -12.76 32.63 -58.69
CA GLN A 9 -13.56 31.54 -58.11
C GLN A 9 -13.45 30.24 -58.92
N ILE A 10 -13.44 30.33 -60.26
CA ILE A 10 -13.22 29.18 -61.14
C ILE A 10 -11.78 28.65 -60.99
N GLY A 11 -10.79 29.52 -60.85
CA GLY A 11 -9.40 29.15 -60.63
C GLY A 11 -9.17 28.41 -59.30
N VAL A 12 -9.78 28.88 -58.21
CA VAL A 12 -9.72 28.21 -56.90
C VAL A 12 -10.42 26.86 -56.95
N LEU A 13 -11.59 26.78 -57.61
CA LEU A 13 -12.33 25.53 -57.72
C LEU A 13 -11.58 24.50 -58.57
N ALA A 14 -10.95 24.92 -59.68
CA ALA A 14 -10.08 24.09 -60.49
C ALA A 14 -8.84 23.62 -59.70
N ALA A 15 -8.20 24.51 -58.93
CA ALA A 15 -7.06 24.15 -58.09
C ALA A 15 -7.44 23.12 -57.01
N CYS A 16 -8.60 23.28 -56.36
CA CYS A 16 -9.11 22.31 -55.38
C CYS A 16 -9.40 20.95 -56.03
N VAL A 17 -9.99 20.91 -57.22
CA VAL A 17 -10.23 19.66 -57.93
C VAL A 17 -8.91 18.97 -58.30
N VAL A 18 -7.92 19.72 -58.80
CA VAL A 18 -6.60 19.18 -59.17
C VAL A 18 -5.81 18.69 -57.95
N LEU A 19 -5.99 19.27 -56.77
CA LEU A 19 -5.32 18.84 -55.54
C LEU A 19 -6.04 17.66 -54.87
N PHE A 20 -7.34 17.80 -54.60
CA PHE A 20 -8.05 16.87 -53.74
C PHE A 20 -8.53 15.62 -54.45
N VAL A 21 -8.79 15.66 -55.76
CA VAL A 21 -9.23 14.46 -56.50
C VAL A 21 -8.08 13.44 -56.65
N PRO A 22 -6.85 13.81 -57.04
CA PRO A 22 -5.72 12.88 -57.01
C PRO A 22 -5.37 12.41 -55.60
N MET A 23 -5.46 13.28 -54.59
CA MET A 23 -5.21 12.90 -53.19
C MET A 23 -6.26 11.91 -52.66
N GLY A 24 -7.53 12.08 -53.04
CA GLY A 24 -8.60 11.13 -52.74
C GLY A 24 -8.47 9.81 -53.49
N MET A 25 -8.09 9.85 -54.78
CA MET A 25 -7.82 8.64 -55.57
C MET A 25 -6.57 7.89 -55.07
N ALA A 26 -5.52 8.60 -54.66
CA ALA A 26 -4.35 8.02 -54.02
C ALA A 26 -4.70 7.40 -52.66
N GLY A 27 -5.51 8.07 -51.83
CA GLY A 27 -6.03 7.52 -50.58
C GLY A 27 -6.88 6.27 -50.77
N TYR A 28 -7.72 6.25 -51.81
CA TYR A 28 -8.54 5.09 -52.18
C TYR A 28 -7.70 3.91 -52.72
N HIS A 29 -6.66 4.19 -53.51
CA HIS A 29 -5.72 3.15 -53.97
C HIS A 29 -4.86 2.60 -52.83
N LEU A 30 -4.43 3.45 -51.90
CA LEU A 30 -3.64 3.06 -50.73
C LEU A 30 -4.48 2.22 -49.75
N SER A 31 -5.75 2.57 -49.49
CA SER A 31 -6.62 1.83 -48.56
C SER A 31 -6.94 0.40 -49.01
N ARG A 32 -6.82 0.12 -50.31
CA ARG A 32 -7.04 -1.21 -50.89
C ARG A 32 -5.85 -2.15 -50.72
N ASN A 33 -4.66 -1.62 -50.43
CA ASN A 33 -3.45 -2.39 -50.15
C ASN A 33 -2.92 -2.04 -48.76
N ARG A 34 -3.35 -2.81 -47.74
CA ARG A 34 -3.12 -2.54 -46.32
C ARG A 34 -1.67 -2.16 -46.00
N MET A 35 -0.69 -2.81 -46.64
CA MET A 35 0.73 -2.56 -46.40
C MET A 35 1.19 -1.15 -46.85
N LEU A 36 0.68 -0.64 -47.97
CA LEU A 36 1.01 0.70 -48.47
C LEU A 36 0.26 1.80 -47.70
N PHE A 37 -0.95 1.52 -47.23
CA PHE A 37 -1.69 2.43 -46.33
C PHE A 37 -0.94 2.64 -45.01
N PHE A 38 -0.52 1.56 -44.35
CA PHE A 38 0.25 1.64 -43.10
C PHE A 38 1.62 2.28 -43.33
N GLY A 39 2.31 1.95 -44.43
CA GLY A 39 3.59 2.57 -44.78
C GLY A 39 3.49 4.07 -45.05
N GLY A 40 2.47 4.50 -45.79
CA GLY A 40 2.22 5.91 -46.09
C GLY A 40 1.82 6.72 -44.85
N ALA A 41 0.92 6.18 -44.02
CA ALA A 41 0.53 6.81 -42.77
C ALA A 41 1.72 6.96 -41.81
N LEU A 42 2.53 5.90 -41.64
CA LEU A 42 3.73 5.93 -40.81
C LEU A 42 4.73 7.00 -41.28
N PHE A 43 4.95 7.11 -42.59
CA PHE A 43 5.88 8.08 -43.16
C PHE A 43 5.42 9.52 -42.95
N ILE A 44 4.12 9.79 -43.10
CA ILE A 44 3.54 11.11 -42.83
C ILE A 44 3.64 11.44 -41.34
N THR A 45 3.32 10.50 -40.45
CA THR A 45 3.43 10.69 -39.00
C THR A 45 4.87 10.95 -38.56
N LEU A 46 5.84 10.22 -39.12
CA LEU A 46 7.27 10.44 -38.86
C LEU A 46 7.75 11.80 -39.38
N ALA A 47 7.36 12.18 -40.60
CA ALA A 47 7.73 13.47 -41.18
C ALA A 47 7.17 14.64 -40.35
N VAL A 48 5.90 14.55 -39.92
CA VAL A 48 5.26 15.53 -39.03
C VAL A 48 5.94 15.52 -37.66
N GLY A 49 6.25 14.36 -37.09
CA GLY A 49 6.94 14.22 -35.81
C GLY A 49 8.30 14.92 -35.81
N VAL A 50 9.15 14.67 -36.82
CA VAL A 50 10.48 15.29 -36.94
C VAL A 50 10.41 16.81 -37.09
N HIS A 51 9.38 17.33 -37.78
CA HIS A 51 9.23 18.77 -38.00
C HIS A 51 8.55 19.50 -36.83
N LEU A 52 7.80 18.79 -35.98
CA LEU A 52 7.23 19.33 -34.75
C LEU A 52 8.17 19.16 -33.54
N THR A 53 9.16 18.26 -33.60
CA THR A 53 10.16 18.02 -32.54
C THR A 53 10.85 19.31 -32.03
N PRO A 54 11.20 20.31 -32.86
CA PRO A 54 11.82 21.56 -32.39
C PRO A 54 10.89 22.48 -31.61
N TYR A 55 9.58 22.23 -31.64
CA TYR A 55 8.54 23.05 -30.97
C TYR A 55 8.03 22.42 -29.68
N PHE A 56 8.52 21.24 -29.32
CA PHE A 56 8.26 20.64 -28.01
C PHE A 56 9.37 21.05 -27.03
N PRO A 57 9.04 21.61 -25.85
CA PRO A 57 10.00 21.72 -24.76
C PRO A 57 10.51 20.32 -24.38
N SER A 58 11.77 20.25 -23.92
CA SER A 58 12.53 19.01 -23.74
C SER A 58 11.74 17.91 -23.03
N VAL A 59 11.96 16.67 -23.46
CA VAL A 59 11.33 15.44 -22.93
C VAL A 59 11.47 15.28 -21.39
N SER A 60 12.39 16.03 -20.76
CA SER A 60 12.51 16.16 -19.30
C SER A 60 11.23 16.61 -18.62
N ASP A 61 10.44 17.50 -19.24
CA ASP A 61 9.26 18.09 -18.59
C ASP A 61 8.06 17.15 -18.67
N PHE A 62 7.99 16.30 -19.70
CA PHE A 62 6.92 15.33 -19.87
C PHE A 62 7.06 14.12 -18.93
N VAL A 63 8.28 13.71 -18.59
CA VAL A 63 8.55 12.61 -17.64
C VAL A 63 8.11 12.96 -16.21
N SER A 64 7.96 14.25 -15.87
CA SER A 64 7.37 14.66 -14.58
C SER A 64 5.85 14.42 -14.48
N SER A 65 5.17 14.21 -15.62
CA SER A 65 3.70 14.14 -15.71
C SER A 65 3.17 12.71 -15.95
N VAL A 66 4.04 11.76 -16.29
CA VAL A 66 3.63 10.35 -16.38
C VAL A 66 3.52 9.80 -14.97
N LYS A 67 2.31 9.81 -14.40
CA LYS A 67 1.97 8.97 -13.24
C LYS A 67 2.34 7.53 -13.60
N SER A 68 3.43 7.01 -13.05
CA SER A 68 3.81 5.61 -13.18
C SER A 68 2.64 4.76 -12.69
N VAL A 69 1.97 4.07 -13.62
CA VAL A 69 0.88 3.17 -13.27
C VAL A 69 1.52 1.88 -12.77
N VAL A 70 1.65 1.75 -11.46
CA VAL A 70 1.79 0.41 -10.89
C VAL A 70 0.43 -0.27 -11.03
N VAL A 71 0.34 -1.24 -11.93
CA VAL A 71 -0.89 -2.00 -12.16
C VAL A 71 -1.01 -3.02 -11.03
N TYR A 72 -1.75 -2.66 -10.00
CA TYR A 72 -2.16 -3.61 -8.97
C TYR A 72 -3.32 -4.48 -9.48
N ASP A 73 -3.30 -5.77 -9.16
CA ASP A 73 -4.45 -6.64 -9.41
C ASP A 73 -5.64 -6.22 -8.54
N ASN A 74 -6.51 -5.40 -9.13
CA ASN A 74 -7.70 -4.87 -8.48
C ASN A 74 -8.92 -5.78 -8.66
N ARG A 75 -8.73 -7.03 -9.10
CA ARG A 75 -9.83 -8.00 -9.12
C ARG A 75 -10.30 -8.22 -7.69
N GLU A 76 -11.57 -7.96 -7.43
CA GLU A 76 -12.18 -8.17 -6.10
C GLU A 76 -12.01 -9.60 -5.59
N ASP A 77 -11.85 -10.56 -6.51
CA ASP A 77 -11.74 -11.99 -6.22
C ASP A 77 -10.28 -12.45 -6.03
N SER A 78 -9.32 -11.53 -6.17
CA SER A 78 -7.91 -11.85 -5.95
C SER A 78 -7.66 -12.08 -4.45
N CYS A 79 -6.94 -13.14 -4.11
CA CYS A 79 -6.70 -13.51 -2.72
C CYS A 79 -6.04 -12.41 -1.89
N ILE A 80 -5.18 -11.60 -2.52
CA ILE A 80 -4.56 -10.45 -1.85
C ILE A 80 -5.59 -9.41 -1.36
N ASN A 81 -6.74 -9.29 -2.03
CA ASN A 81 -7.81 -8.37 -1.64
C ASN A 81 -8.75 -8.97 -0.58
N LEU A 82 -8.66 -10.28 -0.33
CA LEU A 82 -9.50 -11.03 0.60
C LEU A 82 -8.79 -11.36 1.93
N VAL A 83 -7.49 -11.05 2.06
CA VAL A 83 -6.71 -11.37 3.27
C VAL A 83 -7.29 -10.76 4.55
N ASN A 84 -8.03 -9.66 4.46
CA ASN A 84 -8.67 -9.02 5.62
C ASN A 84 -10.05 -9.60 5.98
N GLU A 85 -10.57 -10.62 5.25
CA GLU A 85 -11.87 -11.26 5.54
C GLU A 85 -11.79 -12.23 6.74
N VAL A 86 -11.55 -11.68 7.93
CA VAL A 86 -11.44 -12.42 9.20
C VAL A 86 -12.77 -12.41 9.95
N VAL A 87 -13.14 -13.57 10.50
CA VAL A 87 -14.30 -13.77 11.37
C VAL A 87 -13.87 -14.11 12.79
N TRP A 88 -14.70 -13.75 13.77
CA TRP A 88 -14.42 -13.89 15.20
C TRP A 88 -15.47 -14.76 15.90
N ASP A 89 -15.02 -15.54 16.86
CA ASP A 89 -15.82 -16.31 17.80
C ASP A 89 -15.36 -15.95 19.22
N VAL A 90 -16.12 -15.06 19.87
CA VAL A 90 -15.84 -14.55 21.22
C VAL A 90 -16.80 -15.19 22.21
N LYS A 91 -16.30 -16.07 23.07
CA LYS A 91 -17.11 -16.87 24.01
C LYS A 91 -16.70 -16.64 25.45
N PRO A 92 -17.66 -16.58 26.41
CA PRO A 92 -17.34 -16.56 27.82
C PRO A 92 -16.60 -17.84 28.23
N ARG A 93 -15.43 -17.68 28.85
CA ARG A 93 -14.69 -18.75 29.49
C ARG A 93 -15.07 -18.77 30.97
N VAL A 94 -15.81 -19.80 31.37
CA VAL A 94 -16.16 -19.99 32.78
C VAL A 94 -14.93 -20.56 33.50
N ILE A 95 -14.17 -19.69 34.15
CA ILE A 95 -13.14 -20.11 35.09
C ILE A 95 -13.87 -20.54 36.36
N SER A 96 -13.90 -21.85 36.62
CA SER A 96 -14.44 -22.41 37.86
C SER A 96 -13.43 -22.21 38.99
N SER A 97 -13.29 -20.96 39.43
CA SER A 97 -12.61 -20.63 40.68
C SER A 97 -13.64 -20.06 41.66
N GLU A 98 -13.86 -20.78 42.75
CA GLU A 98 -14.63 -20.33 43.90
C GLU A 98 -14.04 -19.01 44.43
N GLY A 99 -14.63 -17.89 44.06
CA GLY A 99 -14.28 -16.58 44.59
C GLY A 99 -13.93 -15.57 43.50
N ASP A 100 -14.84 -14.60 43.34
CA ASP A 100 -14.80 -13.43 42.48
C ASP A 100 -15.05 -13.69 40.97
N GLY A 101 -16.22 -13.23 40.51
CA GLY A 101 -16.80 -13.57 39.21
C GLY A 101 -16.19 -12.84 38.02
N THR A 102 -14.88 -12.97 37.82
CA THR A 102 -14.23 -12.52 36.58
C THR A 102 -14.55 -13.49 35.46
N VAL A 103 -15.47 -13.08 34.58
CA VAL A 103 -15.75 -13.81 33.33
C VAL A 103 -14.62 -13.48 32.35
N ASP A 104 -13.73 -14.44 32.11
CA ASP A 104 -12.75 -14.39 31.02
C ASP A 104 -13.44 -14.70 29.68
N TYR A 105 -12.82 -14.34 28.55
CA TYR A 105 -13.38 -14.57 27.22
C TYR A 105 -12.34 -15.19 26.29
N ASP A 106 -12.68 -16.34 25.71
CA ASP A 106 -11.93 -16.94 24.62
C ASP A 106 -12.18 -16.12 23.35
N LYS A 107 -11.10 -15.65 22.73
CA LYS A 107 -11.11 -14.78 21.55
C LYS A 107 -10.48 -15.52 20.38
N ILE A 108 -11.32 -16.26 19.65
CA ILE A 108 -10.87 -17.08 18.53
C ILE A 108 -11.19 -16.35 17.24
N TRP A 109 -10.26 -16.35 16.29
CA TRP A 109 -10.46 -15.78 14.96
C TRP A 109 -10.01 -16.79 13.89
N ASP A 110 -10.58 -16.71 12.69
CA ASP A 110 -10.17 -17.47 11.50
C ASP A 110 -10.58 -16.67 10.24
N TRP A 111 -10.07 -17.02 9.06
CA TRP A 111 -10.62 -16.45 7.82
C TRP A 111 -12.01 -17.00 7.53
N SER A 112 -12.83 -16.20 6.85
CA SER A 112 -14.17 -16.62 6.45
C SER A 112 -14.11 -17.90 5.60
N ARG A 113 -14.67 -18.98 6.15
CA ARG A 113 -14.85 -20.26 5.42
C ARG A 113 -16.00 -20.23 4.43
N ASN A 114 -16.72 -19.12 4.36
CA ASN A 114 -17.81 -18.86 3.42
C ASN A 114 -17.36 -17.82 2.40
N GLY A 115 -17.84 -17.94 1.15
CA GLY A 115 -17.54 -16.96 0.11
C GLY A 115 -16.20 -17.17 -0.58
N LYS A 116 -15.61 -16.07 -1.06
CA LYS A 116 -14.44 -16.07 -1.97
C LYS A 116 -13.13 -16.39 -1.24
N ALA A 117 -12.98 -15.97 0.02
CA ALA A 117 -11.78 -16.23 0.83
C ALA A 117 -11.48 -17.72 1.03
N LYS A 118 -12.51 -18.59 1.00
CA LYS A 118 -12.33 -20.05 1.10
C LYS A 118 -11.39 -20.61 0.03
N GLY A 119 -11.40 -20.05 -1.17
CA GLY A 119 -10.56 -20.53 -2.28
C GLY A 119 -9.12 -20.04 -2.25
N CYS A 120 -8.74 -19.28 -1.22
CA CYS A 120 -7.42 -18.67 -1.10
C CYS A 120 -6.47 -19.42 -0.17
N ASP A 121 -6.97 -20.46 0.52
CA ASP A 121 -6.19 -21.32 1.40
C ASP A 121 -5.28 -20.52 2.36
N PHE A 122 -5.85 -19.48 3.00
CA PHE A 122 -5.12 -18.71 4.01
C PHE A 122 -4.83 -19.56 5.24
N GLU A 123 -3.63 -19.40 5.81
CA GLU A 123 -3.15 -20.26 6.88
C GLU A 123 -2.63 -19.47 8.08
N LYS A 124 -2.87 -20.01 9.28
CA LYS A 124 -2.19 -19.58 10.50
C LYS A 124 -0.82 -20.27 10.58
N LEU A 125 0.19 -19.58 10.09
CA LEU A 125 1.56 -20.08 10.00
C LEU A 125 2.14 -20.45 11.37
N GLY A 126 2.77 -21.63 11.45
CA GLY A 126 3.53 -22.02 12.63
C GLY A 126 4.85 -21.27 12.74
N ARG A 127 5.49 -21.34 13.91
CA ARG A 127 6.82 -20.72 14.15
C ARG A 127 7.85 -21.12 13.08
N GLY A 128 7.85 -22.39 12.65
CA GLY A 128 8.76 -22.88 11.61
C GLY A 128 8.54 -22.16 10.27
N ASP A 129 7.30 -22.16 9.79
CA ASP A 129 6.93 -21.54 8.52
C ASP A 129 7.20 -20.03 8.52
N VAL A 130 6.93 -19.34 9.62
CA VAL A 130 7.23 -17.90 9.78
C VAL A 130 8.74 -17.66 9.72
N LYS A 131 9.53 -18.51 10.38
CA LYS A 131 11.00 -18.41 10.37
C LYS A 131 11.57 -18.63 8.98
N ASP A 132 11.01 -19.56 8.20
CA ASP A 132 11.43 -19.81 6.83
C ASP A 132 11.03 -18.66 5.89
N LEU A 133 9.80 -18.15 6.02
CA LEU A 133 9.29 -17.01 5.23
C LEU A 133 10.10 -15.73 5.44
N LEU A 134 10.54 -15.47 6.67
CA LEU A 134 11.23 -14.23 7.05
C LEU A 134 12.76 -14.37 7.11
N ASN A 135 13.30 -15.51 6.65
CA ASN A 135 14.74 -15.77 6.69
C ASN A 135 15.54 -14.73 5.88
N GLY A 136 16.52 -14.12 6.55
CA GLY A 136 17.39 -13.09 6.00
C GLY A 136 16.71 -11.75 5.70
N SER A 137 15.45 -11.56 6.12
CA SER A 137 14.68 -10.36 5.82
C SER A 137 14.99 -9.20 6.77
N TRP A 138 14.90 -7.98 6.24
CA TRP A 138 14.84 -6.76 7.02
C TRP A 138 13.41 -6.23 7.07
N ILE A 139 12.84 -6.18 8.27
CA ILE A 139 11.48 -5.73 8.54
C ILE A 139 11.54 -4.41 9.30
N VAL A 140 10.83 -3.40 8.82
CA VAL A 140 10.66 -2.13 9.53
C VAL A 140 9.18 -1.95 9.87
N VAL A 141 8.90 -1.67 11.14
CA VAL A 141 7.56 -1.32 11.62
C VAL A 141 7.61 0.07 12.24
N ALA A 142 6.94 1.05 11.64
CA ALA A 142 7.01 2.44 12.05
C ALA A 142 5.64 3.00 12.42
N GLY A 143 5.51 3.59 13.60
CA GLY A 143 4.23 4.18 14.03
C GLY A 143 4.19 4.51 15.52
N ASP A 144 2.99 4.50 16.08
CA ASP A 144 2.73 4.71 17.49
C ASP A 144 2.66 3.37 18.29
N SER A 145 1.94 3.35 19.40
CA SER A 145 1.78 2.17 20.24
C SER A 145 1.07 1.01 19.54
N GLN A 146 0.24 1.25 18.52
CA GLN A 146 -0.41 0.19 17.75
C GLN A 146 0.63 -0.59 16.95
N ALA A 147 1.56 0.12 16.30
CA ALA A 147 2.66 -0.46 15.55
C ALA A 147 3.59 -1.28 16.47
N ARG A 148 3.82 -0.80 17.70
CA ARG A 148 4.58 -1.54 18.71
C ARG A 148 3.91 -2.84 19.13
N LEU A 149 2.59 -2.85 19.29
CA LEU A 149 1.83 -4.06 19.61
C LEU A 149 1.88 -5.09 18.46
N THR A 150 1.87 -4.63 17.21
CA THR A 150 2.13 -5.48 16.03
C THR A 150 3.53 -6.10 16.08
N VAL A 151 4.57 -5.33 16.45
CA VAL A 151 5.93 -5.86 16.64
C VAL A 151 5.98 -6.92 17.73
N GLN A 152 5.36 -6.67 18.89
CA GLN A 152 5.26 -7.68 19.94
C GLN A 152 4.61 -8.97 19.43
N SER A 153 3.52 -8.84 18.68
CA SER A 153 2.80 -10.00 18.16
C SER A 153 3.65 -10.81 17.17
N LEU A 154 4.38 -10.13 16.28
CA LEU A 154 5.28 -10.79 15.33
C LEU A 154 6.42 -11.50 16.06
N LEU A 155 7.07 -10.82 17.02
CA LEU A 155 8.16 -11.42 17.77
C LEU A 155 7.69 -12.59 18.64
N SER A 156 6.47 -12.55 19.20
CA SER A 156 5.87 -13.66 19.95
C SER A 156 5.72 -14.94 19.12
N LEU A 157 5.51 -14.83 17.80
CA LEU A 157 5.43 -15.99 16.91
C LEU A 157 6.83 -16.60 16.64
N ILE A 158 7.85 -15.76 16.56
CA ILE A 158 9.20 -16.14 16.13
C ILE A 158 10.06 -16.60 17.31
N LEU A 159 10.01 -15.86 18.41
CA LEU A 159 10.83 -16.06 19.59
C LEU A 159 10.16 -17.03 20.57
N ASP A 160 10.97 -17.72 21.38
CA ASP A 160 10.46 -18.47 22.52
C ASP A 160 10.06 -17.53 23.67
N GLU A 161 9.29 -18.06 24.63
CA GLU A 161 8.79 -17.29 25.78
C GLU A 161 9.91 -16.64 26.60
N LYS A 162 11.06 -17.31 26.72
CA LYS A 162 12.20 -16.81 27.50
C LYS A 162 12.83 -15.60 26.83
N ARG A 163 13.08 -15.67 25.52
CA ARG A 163 13.61 -14.56 24.73
C ARG A 163 12.62 -13.41 24.66
N MET A 164 11.33 -13.69 24.49
CA MET A 164 10.29 -12.66 24.59
C MET A 164 10.36 -11.94 25.93
N ALA A 165 10.39 -12.66 27.05
CA ALA A 165 10.47 -12.06 28.38
C ALA A 165 11.70 -11.16 28.57
N MET A 166 12.84 -11.50 27.96
CA MET A 166 14.07 -10.71 28.03
C MET A 166 13.96 -9.37 27.30
N ILE A 167 13.24 -9.31 26.18
CA ILE A 167 13.18 -8.10 25.34
C ILE A 167 12.03 -7.16 25.72
N MET A 168 11.04 -7.62 26.48
CA MET A 168 9.83 -6.84 26.80
C MET A 168 10.15 -5.49 27.44
N GLY A 169 11.16 -5.42 28.31
CA GLY A 169 11.56 -4.17 28.96
C GLY A 169 12.03 -3.11 27.97
N ASP A 170 12.87 -3.51 27.02
CA ASP A 170 13.43 -2.61 26.00
C ASP A 170 12.39 -2.26 24.92
N LEU A 171 11.60 -3.23 24.47
CA LEU A 171 10.53 -3.02 23.48
C LEU A 171 9.48 -2.00 23.98
N TYR A 172 9.18 -2.02 25.29
CA TYR A 172 8.20 -1.12 25.90
C TYR A 172 8.76 0.19 26.42
N LYS A 173 10.05 0.47 26.22
CA LYS A 173 10.60 1.77 26.55
C LYS A 173 9.80 2.88 25.87
N LYS A 174 9.40 3.88 26.66
CA LYS A 174 8.38 4.85 26.25
C LYS A 174 8.90 5.73 25.12
N HIS A 175 8.12 5.84 24.04
CA HIS A 175 8.37 6.73 22.90
C HIS A 175 9.79 6.59 22.32
N SER A 176 10.25 5.36 22.19
CA SER A 176 11.59 5.05 21.69
C SER A 176 11.53 4.00 20.60
N ASP A 177 12.52 4.08 19.73
CA ASP A 177 12.84 3.04 18.76
C ASP A 177 13.31 1.77 19.48
N TYR A 178 13.22 0.65 18.78
CA TYR A 178 13.70 -0.65 19.23
C TYR A 178 14.24 -1.44 18.03
N GLU A 179 15.33 -2.17 18.21
CA GLU A 179 15.96 -2.97 17.16
C GLU A 179 16.28 -4.36 17.73
N ILE A 180 16.09 -5.40 16.91
CA ILE A 180 16.53 -6.76 17.21
C ILE A 180 17.00 -7.48 15.95
N VAL A 181 18.06 -8.27 16.10
CA VAL A 181 18.45 -9.29 15.13
C VAL A 181 18.10 -10.66 15.71
N VAL A 182 17.37 -11.47 14.93
CA VAL A 182 17.06 -12.86 15.25
C VAL A 182 18.08 -13.73 14.53
N ASP A 183 19.23 -13.92 15.19
CA ASP A 183 20.42 -14.55 14.62
C ASP A 183 20.14 -15.91 13.98
N GLU A 184 19.20 -16.69 14.50
CA GLU A 184 18.88 -18.04 13.98
C GLU A 184 18.36 -18.03 12.54
N ILE A 185 17.77 -16.93 12.10
CA ILE A 185 17.22 -16.75 10.75
C ILE A 185 17.78 -15.52 10.05
N GLY A 186 18.79 -14.84 10.63
CA GLY A 186 19.33 -13.61 10.07
C GLY A 186 18.31 -12.48 9.84
N MET A 187 17.14 -12.55 10.48
CA MET A 187 16.09 -11.54 10.34
C MET A 187 16.42 -10.34 11.21
N LYS A 188 16.38 -9.14 10.62
CA LYS A 188 16.47 -7.88 11.35
C LYS A 188 15.08 -7.24 11.45
N LEU A 189 14.71 -6.80 12.65
CA LEU A 189 13.48 -6.04 12.87
C LEU A 189 13.80 -4.70 13.54
N ASP A 190 13.37 -3.62 12.90
CA ASP A 190 13.41 -2.26 13.46
C ASP A 190 11.99 -1.78 13.75
N PHE A 191 11.72 -1.43 15.01
CA PHE A 191 10.59 -0.61 15.41
C PHE A 191 11.02 0.85 15.47
N VAL A 192 10.36 1.71 14.69
CA VAL A 192 10.60 3.15 14.68
C VAL A 192 9.41 3.87 15.31
N TRP A 193 9.64 4.61 16.39
CA TRP A 193 8.64 5.45 17.01
C TRP A 193 8.36 6.67 16.11
N ALA A 194 7.31 6.55 15.30
CA ALA A 194 6.92 7.51 14.27
C ALA A 194 5.40 7.83 14.37
N PRO A 195 4.94 8.42 15.48
CA PRO A 195 3.51 8.55 15.76
C PRO A 195 2.76 9.52 14.83
N TYR A 196 3.48 10.36 14.07
CA TYR A 196 2.89 11.29 13.12
C TYR A 196 3.28 10.93 11.68
N VAL A 197 2.37 11.17 10.75
CA VAL A 197 2.60 10.96 9.30
C VAL A 197 3.87 11.65 8.79
N VAL A 198 4.21 12.84 9.30
CA VAL A 198 5.45 13.55 8.93
C VAL A 198 6.73 12.78 9.34
N ASN A 199 6.66 12.00 10.43
CA ASN A 199 7.77 11.12 10.82
C ASN A 199 7.94 10.00 9.80
N LEU A 200 6.84 9.39 9.35
CA LEU A 200 6.84 8.37 8.30
C LEU A 200 7.38 8.94 6.98
N THR A 201 6.98 10.15 6.60
CA THR A 201 7.51 10.83 5.41
C THR A 201 9.02 11.03 5.51
N SER A 202 9.50 11.45 6.69
CA SER A 202 10.94 11.62 6.96
C SER A 202 11.70 10.29 6.87
N LEU A 203 11.10 9.20 7.36
CA LEU A 203 11.65 7.86 7.24
C LEU A 203 11.78 7.43 5.77
N MET A 204 10.76 7.68 4.94
CA MET A 204 10.80 7.36 3.50
C MET A 204 11.90 8.13 2.78
N MET A 205 12.06 9.42 3.10
CA MET A 205 13.16 10.24 2.57
C MET A 205 14.52 9.70 3.00
N GLY A 206 14.63 9.18 4.23
CA GLY A 206 15.84 8.51 4.73
C GLY A 206 16.21 7.29 3.90
N PHE A 207 15.26 6.37 3.67
CA PHE A 207 15.49 5.19 2.82
C PHE A 207 15.92 5.57 1.40
N LYS A 208 15.23 6.53 0.79
CA LYS A 208 15.58 7.04 -0.54
C LYS A 208 16.98 7.62 -0.60
N LYS A 209 17.37 8.42 0.39
CA LYS A 209 18.69 9.06 0.46
C LYS A 209 19.80 8.03 0.62
N ASN A 210 19.59 7.01 1.48
CA ASN A 210 20.57 5.99 1.77
C ASN A 210 20.63 4.88 0.72
N ARG A 211 19.61 4.79 -0.15
CA ARG A 211 19.42 3.69 -1.12
C ARG A 211 19.37 2.31 -0.46
N THR A 212 18.82 2.27 0.75
CA THR A 212 18.63 1.06 1.55
C THR A 212 17.16 0.93 1.87
N TYR A 213 16.56 -0.17 1.48
CA TYR A 213 15.13 -0.42 1.61
C TYR A 213 14.91 -1.72 2.39
N PRO A 214 13.95 -1.76 3.33
CA PRO A 214 13.57 -3.01 3.98
C PRO A 214 12.88 -3.94 3.00
N ASP A 215 12.87 -5.24 3.28
CA ASP A 215 12.06 -6.20 2.53
C ASP A 215 10.57 -6.03 2.84
N VAL A 216 10.25 -5.66 4.09
CA VAL A 216 8.89 -5.44 4.57
C VAL A 216 8.84 -4.13 5.35
N LEU A 217 7.91 -3.26 4.99
CA LEU A 217 7.66 -2.00 5.69
C LEU A 217 6.19 -1.91 6.09
N VAL A 218 5.95 -1.90 7.40
CA VAL A 218 4.65 -1.64 8.00
C VAL A 218 4.65 -0.24 8.59
N MET A 219 3.69 0.58 8.20
CA MET A 219 3.57 1.94 8.73
C MET A 219 2.17 2.23 9.20
N GLY A 220 2.00 2.97 10.29
CA GLY A 220 0.69 3.46 10.71
C GLY A 220 0.80 4.65 11.61
N ALA A 221 -0.06 5.64 11.39
CA ALA A 221 -0.20 6.80 12.25
C ALA A 221 -1.64 7.28 12.20
N GLY A 222 -2.12 7.89 13.27
CA GLY A 222 -3.47 8.47 13.29
C GLY A 222 -3.93 8.84 14.70
N LEU A 223 -3.74 7.94 15.68
CA LEU A 223 -4.20 8.18 17.05
C LEU A 223 -3.48 9.38 17.70
N TRP A 224 -2.18 9.50 17.51
CA TRP A 224 -1.41 10.65 18.00
C TRP A 224 -1.75 11.96 17.29
N HIS A 225 -2.02 11.91 15.98
CA HIS A 225 -2.52 13.06 15.26
C HIS A 225 -3.88 13.49 15.81
N MET A 226 -4.81 12.56 16.01
CA MET A 226 -6.12 12.81 16.58
C MET A 226 -6.03 13.44 17.98
N LEU A 227 -5.17 12.91 18.84
CA LEU A 227 -4.99 13.40 20.20
C LEU A 227 -4.31 14.77 20.29
N HIS A 228 -3.28 15.01 19.46
CA HIS A 228 -2.41 16.19 19.65
C HIS A 228 -2.59 17.29 18.60
N VAL A 229 -3.03 16.95 17.39
CA VAL A 229 -3.29 17.88 16.29
C VAL A 229 -4.79 18.11 16.12
N ASN A 230 -5.58 17.04 16.16
CA ASN A 230 -7.04 17.06 16.11
C ASN A 230 -7.60 17.81 14.87
N ASN A 231 -6.96 17.61 13.71
CA ASN A 231 -7.31 18.26 12.45
C ASN A 231 -7.13 17.28 11.29
N ALA A 232 -8.26 16.77 10.78
CA ALA A 232 -8.28 15.83 9.66
C ALA A 232 -7.78 16.46 8.34
N SER A 233 -7.94 17.77 8.13
CA SER A 233 -7.43 18.45 6.93
C SER A 233 -5.90 18.53 6.92
N ASP A 234 -5.28 18.81 8.06
CA ASP A 234 -3.82 18.78 8.18
C ASP A 234 -3.27 17.35 7.99
N TYR A 235 -4.01 16.37 8.49
CA TYR A 235 -3.71 14.95 8.30
C TYR A 235 -3.77 14.53 6.82
N ASP A 236 -4.74 15.04 6.05
CA ASP A 236 -4.86 14.80 4.60
C ASP A 236 -3.62 15.29 3.84
N VAL A 237 -3.21 16.53 4.09
CA VAL A 237 -1.99 17.12 3.51
C VAL A 237 -0.76 16.31 3.89
N ALA A 238 -0.68 15.83 5.14
CA ALA A 238 0.43 14.99 5.57
C ALA A 238 0.45 13.64 4.82
N LEU A 239 -0.71 13.01 4.62
CA LEU A 239 -0.82 11.75 3.89
C LEU A 239 -0.49 11.90 2.39
N GLU A 240 -0.84 13.02 1.77
CA GLU A 240 -0.45 13.29 0.38
C GLU A 240 1.08 13.36 0.22
N ASN A 241 1.75 14.03 1.15
CA ASN A 241 3.21 14.10 1.18
C ASN A 241 3.85 12.72 1.42
N LEU A 242 3.26 11.92 2.31
CA LEU A 242 3.70 10.54 2.53
C LEU A 242 3.53 9.70 1.26
N ARG A 243 2.35 9.73 0.62
CA ARG A 243 2.07 9.00 -0.63
C ARG A 243 3.12 9.29 -1.68
N SER A 244 3.40 10.58 -1.90
CA SER A 244 4.40 11.01 -2.89
C SER A 244 5.79 10.47 -2.57
N SER A 245 6.14 10.41 -1.28
CA SER A 245 7.42 9.85 -0.83
C SER A 245 7.48 8.33 -1.04
N VAL A 246 6.42 7.60 -0.69
CA VAL A 246 6.34 6.14 -0.85
C VAL A 246 6.37 5.73 -2.33
N VAL A 247 5.60 6.39 -3.20
CA VAL A 247 5.61 6.11 -4.65
C VAL A 247 7.01 6.26 -5.22
N SER A 248 7.80 7.20 -4.69
CA SER A 248 9.18 7.40 -5.13
C SER A 248 10.17 6.32 -4.69
N LEU A 249 9.76 5.38 -3.82
CA LEU A 249 10.55 4.20 -3.43
C LEU A 249 10.29 2.98 -4.33
N LEU A 250 9.20 2.98 -5.10
CA LEU A 250 8.86 1.87 -5.98
C LEU A 250 9.81 1.86 -7.19
N PRO A 251 10.33 0.68 -7.60
CA PRO A 251 11.15 0.60 -8.79
C PRO A 251 10.32 1.02 -10.01
N PHE A 252 10.80 2.03 -10.71
CA PHE A 252 10.24 2.40 -12.01
C PHE A 252 10.66 1.33 -13.02
N SER A 253 9.72 0.63 -13.65
CA SER A 253 10.05 -0.16 -14.84
C SER A 253 10.45 0.81 -15.95
N SER A 254 11.74 0.91 -16.21
CA SER A 254 12.25 1.43 -17.48
C SER A 254 11.84 0.43 -18.57
N GLU A 255 10.69 0.64 -19.22
CA GLU A 255 10.39 -0.03 -20.50
C GLU A 255 11.15 0.61 -21.68
N LEU A 256 12.18 1.44 -21.42
CA LEU A 256 12.96 2.15 -22.43
C LEU A 256 14.46 2.11 -22.14
N ASP A 257 15.01 0.94 -21.79
CA ASP A 257 16.44 0.67 -21.98
C ASP A 257 16.59 -0.28 -23.18
N MET A 258 16.61 0.32 -24.38
CA MET A 258 16.95 -0.37 -25.64
C MET A 258 18.46 -0.53 -25.85
N ASP A 259 19.31 -0.36 -24.83
CA ASP A 259 20.75 -0.54 -24.94
C ASP A 259 21.29 -1.62 -23.99
N GLY A 260 21.31 -2.86 -24.49
CA GLY A 260 22.30 -3.89 -24.17
C GLY A 260 22.29 -4.51 -22.76
N PRO A 261 22.85 -5.72 -22.60
CA PRO A 261 22.94 -6.38 -21.30
C PRO A 261 24.01 -5.68 -20.46
N VAL A 262 23.60 -4.73 -19.63
CA VAL A 262 24.43 -4.27 -18.52
C VAL A 262 24.55 -5.43 -17.55
N THR A 263 25.74 -6.02 -17.51
CA THR A 263 26.13 -7.02 -16.52
C THR A 263 25.99 -6.41 -15.13
N GLY A 264 25.00 -6.86 -14.37
CA GLY A 264 24.76 -6.45 -12.98
C GLY A 264 23.49 -5.64 -12.73
N SER A 265 22.36 -5.96 -13.38
CA SER A 265 21.06 -5.50 -12.89
C SER A 265 20.81 -6.12 -11.51
N VAL A 266 21.10 -5.37 -10.46
CA VAL A 266 20.58 -5.67 -9.13
C VAL A 266 19.07 -5.65 -9.30
N SER A 267 18.43 -6.81 -9.17
CA SER A 267 16.97 -6.88 -9.07
C SER A 267 16.59 -6.03 -7.86
N VAL A 268 16.11 -4.81 -8.11
CA VAL A 268 15.63 -3.93 -7.04
C VAL A 268 14.32 -4.56 -6.58
N ARG A 269 14.41 -5.45 -5.59
CA ARG A 269 13.24 -6.05 -4.96
C ARG A 269 12.47 -4.91 -4.30
N SER A 270 11.26 -4.65 -4.77
CA SER A 270 10.36 -3.68 -4.14
C SER A 270 10.07 -4.13 -2.71
N PRO A 271 10.06 -3.22 -1.72
CA PRO A 271 9.56 -3.56 -0.40
C PRO A 271 8.08 -3.98 -0.47
N HIS A 272 7.69 -4.94 0.36
CA HIS A 272 6.27 -5.18 0.65
C HIS A 272 5.78 -4.07 1.60
N LEU A 273 4.76 -3.33 1.18
CA LEU A 273 4.32 -2.10 1.84
C LEU A 273 2.95 -2.29 2.48
N PHE A 274 2.85 -2.01 3.78
CA PHE A 274 1.62 -2.14 4.55
C PHE A 274 1.28 -0.86 5.30
N TRP A 275 -0.03 -0.57 5.37
CA TRP A 275 -0.59 0.45 6.25
C TRP A 275 -1.32 -0.22 7.42
N LEU A 276 -0.94 0.11 8.64
CA LEU A 276 -1.62 -0.31 9.86
C LEU A 276 -2.79 0.65 10.13
N GLY A 277 -4.02 0.15 9.96
CA GLY A 277 -5.24 0.93 10.22
C GLY A 277 -5.37 1.34 11.69
N MET A 278 -6.20 2.36 11.95
CA MET A 278 -6.53 2.74 13.32
C MET A 278 -7.53 1.73 13.92
N PRO A 279 -7.41 1.38 15.21
CA PRO A 279 -8.44 0.60 15.87
C PRO A 279 -9.73 1.42 16.05
N ILE A 280 -10.84 0.73 16.29
CA ILE A 280 -12.06 1.34 16.82
C ILE A 280 -11.76 1.90 18.20
N LEU A 281 -12.26 3.11 18.47
CA LEU A 281 -12.13 3.73 19.78
C LEU A 281 -13.41 3.56 20.59
N ILE A 282 -13.27 3.27 21.88
CA ILE A 282 -14.40 3.18 22.81
C ILE A 282 -14.30 4.35 23.76
N ASN A 283 -14.96 5.46 23.40
CA ASN A 283 -14.81 6.74 24.07
C ASN A 283 -15.00 6.66 25.60
N GLY A 284 -16.01 5.91 26.06
CA GLY A 284 -16.29 5.71 27.49
C GLY A 284 -15.20 4.98 28.29
N MET A 285 -14.24 4.33 27.62
CA MET A 285 -13.12 3.61 28.25
C MET A 285 -11.81 4.41 28.21
N LEU A 286 -11.75 5.51 27.45
CA LEU A 286 -10.57 6.36 27.39
C LEU A 286 -10.30 7.00 28.76
N ASN A 287 -9.04 6.98 29.19
CA ASN A 287 -8.65 7.26 30.56
C ASN A 287 -8.48 8.76 30.91
N THR A 288 -8.53 9.65 29.93
CA THR A 288 -8.40 11.11 30.15
C THR A 288 -9.49 11.87 29.42
N GLU A 289 -9.88 13.03 29.94
CA GLU A 289 -10.88 13.88 29.31
C GLU A 289 -10.42 14.38 27.94
N GLU A 290 -9.16 14.78 27.82
CA GLU A 290 -8.58 15.20 26.54
C GLU A 290 -8.72 14.12 25.46
N LYS A 291 -8.51 12.84 25.81
CA LYS A 291 -8.71 11.73 24.87
C LYS A 291 -10.18 11.59 24.49
N ARG A 292 -11.10 11.71 25.44
CA ARG A 292 -12.54 11.61 25.17
C ARG A 292 -13.02 12.73 24.25
N GLU A 293 -12.57 13.95 24.49
CA GLU A 293 -12.95 15.11 23.69
C GLU A 293 -12.37 15.04 22.28
N LYS A 294 -11.10 14.67 22.13
CA LYS A 294 -10.40 14.73 20.83
C LYS A 294 -10.47 13.43 20.02
N MET A 295 -10.54 12.28 20.68
CA MET A 295 -10.58 10.97 20.05
C MET A 295 -11.99 10.37 20.08
N ASN A 296 -12.96 11.16 19.63
CA ASN A 296 -14.36 10.77 19.52
C ASN A 296 -14.68 10.18 18.13
N ASP A 297 -15.88 9.61 17.99
CA ASP A 297 -16.31 8.91 16.77
C ASP A 297 -16.32 9.83 15.54
N GLU A 298 -16.73 11.09 15.69
CA GLU A 298 -16.75 12.07 14.60
C GLU A 298 -15.33 12.31 14.06
N MET A 299 -14.38 12.57 14.97
CA MET A 299 -12.99 12.79 14.60
C MET A 299 -12.35 11.52 14.02
N TRP A 300 -12.66 10.36 14.61
CA TRP A 300 -12.20 9.08 14.11
C TRP A 300 -12.64 8.85 12.66
N HIS A 301 -13.93 9.06 12.36
CA HIS A 301 -14.46 8.95 11.01
C HIS A 301 -13.87 9.98 10.03
N ALA A 302 -13.58 11.19 10.50
CA ALA A 302 -12.94 12.21 9.67
C ALA A 302 -11.53 11.78 9.24
N TYR A 303 -10.72 11.26 10.18
CA TYR A 303 -9.37 10.76 9.89
C TYR A 303 -9.39 9.51 8.99
N ASP A 304 -10.31 8.59 9.24
CA ASP A 304 -10.48 7.38 8.42
C ASP A 304 -10.90 7.70 6.97
N SER A 305 -11.87 8.60 6.81
CA SER A 305 -12.31 9.10 5.51
C SER A 305 -11.16 9.74 4.72
N VAL A 306 -10.35 10.56 5.39
CA VAL A 306 -9.17 11.19 4.80
C VAL A 306 -8.14 10.14 4.35
N LEU A 307 -7.88 9.10 5.16
CA LEU A 307 -7.01 8.00 4.77
C LEU A 307 -7.52 7.31 3.49
N HIS A 308 -8.81 7.00 3.41
CA HIS A 308 -9.41 6.40 2.22
C HIS A 308 -9.27 7.28 0.97
N ASN A 309 -9.46 8.59 1.12
CA ASN A 309 -9.38 9.55 0.01
C ASN A 309 -7.94 9.87 -0.43
N SER A 310 -6.96 9.67 0.44
CA SER A 310 -5.54 9.98 0.16
C SER A 310 -4.94 9.17 -1.00
N ARG A 311 -5.56 8.03 -1.36
CA ARG A 311 -5.02 7.03 -2.29
C ARG A 311 -3.66 6.47 -1.85
N LEU A 312 -3.45 6.36 -0.53
CA LEU A 312 -2.29 5.67 0.03
C LEU A 312 -2.49 4.14 0.00
N LEU A 313 -3.72 3.68 0.20
CA LEU A 313 -4.04 2.25 0.24
C LEU A 313 -4.32 1.68 -1.14
N ARG A 314 -3.92 0.43 -1.35
CA ARG A 314 -4.03 -0.33 -2.62
C ARG A 314 -5.44 -0.43 -3.16
N ARG A 315 -6.41 -0.69 -2.27
CA ARG A 315 -7.85 -0.74 -2.63
C ARG A 315 -8.35 0.57 -3.26
N TYR A 316 -7.70 1.69 -2.97
CA TYR A 316 -8.01 3.02 -3.51
C TYR A 316 -6.95 3.53 -4.50
N GLY A 317 -6.15 2.63 -5.08
CA GLY A 317 -5.15 2.93 -6.12
C GLY A 317 -3.77 3.33 -5.59
N GLY A 318 -3.52 3.19 -4.29
CA GLY A 318 -2.22 3.43 -3.68
C GLY A 318 -1.29 2.21 -3.64
N PRO A 319 -0.09 2.33 -3.04
CA PRO A 319 0.85 1.23 -2.97
C PRO A 319 0.78 0.35 -1.71
N LEU A 320 0.08 0.77 -0.64
CA LEU A 320 0.10 0.06 0.64
C LEU A 320 -1.08 -0.93 0.78
N LEU A 321 -0.81 -2.17 1.19
CA LEU A 321 -1.86 -3.08 1.62
C LEU A 321 -2.34 -2.70 3.03
N LEU A 322 -3.66 -2.69 3.26
CA LEU A 322 -4.22 -2.39 4.57
C LEU A 322 -4.12 -3.62 5.48
N LEU A 323 -3.58 -3.42 6.69
CA LEU A 323 -3.82 -4.27 7.85
C LEU A 323 -4.99 -3.64 8.62
N ASP A 324 -6.17 -4.21 8.46
CA ASP A 324 -7.44 -3.60 8.87
C ASP A 324 -7.72 -3.76 10.38
N ILE A 325 -6.93 -3.09 11.21
CA ILE A 325 -7.09 -3.11 12.67
C ILE A 325 -8.48 -2.59 13.08
N GLN A 326 -9.08 -1.68 12.30
CA GLN A 326 -10.44 -1.21 12.52
C GLN A 326 -11.42 -2.40 12.53
N SER A 327 -11.48 -3.17 11.44
CA SER A 327 -12.38 -4.31 11.34
C SER A 327 -12.06 -5.39 12.38
N LEU A 328 -10.78 -5.67 12.63
CA LEU A 328 -10.36 -6.66 13.63
C LEU A 328 -10.79 -6.27 15.05
N SER A 329 -10.57 -5.01 15.43
CA SER A 329 -10.95 -4.48 16.75
C SER A 329 -12.47 -4.38 16.90
N TRP A 330 -13.19 -3.95 15.85
CA TRP A 330 -14.66 -3.93 15.82
C TRP A 330 -15.25 -5.32 16.09
N ASN A 331 -14.76 -6.33 15.36
CA ASN A 331 -15.29 -7.69 15.44
C ASN A 331 -14.93 -8.41 16.74
N CYS A 332 -13.77 -8.09 17.33
CA CYS A 332 -13.41 -8.57 18.66
C CYS A 332 -14.31 -7.92 19.74
N GLY A 333 -14.61 -6.63 19.55
CA GLY A 333 -15.57 -5.88 20.36
C GLY A 333 -15.00 -5.36 21.68
N PRO A 334 -15.86 -4.78 22.54
CA PRO A 334 -15.45 -4.01 23.73
C PRO A 334 -14.77 -4.84 24.81
N ARG A 335 -14.89 -6.18 24.76
CA ARG A 335 -14.23 -7.10 25.71
C ARG A 335 -12.76 -7.34 25.39
N CYS A 336 -12.30 -6.87 24.23
CA CYS A 336 -10.93 -7.03 23.79
C CYS A 336 -10.07 -5.79 24.05
N THR A 337 -10.51 -4.86 24.89
CA THR A 337 -9.74 -3.68 25.26
C THR A 337 -10.05 -3.30 26.70
N ILE A 338 -9.07 -2.70 27.37
CA ILE A 338 -9.21 -2.22 28.76
C ILE A 338 -9.34 -0.69 28.79
N ASP A 339 -8.67 -0.01 27.86
CA ASP A 339 -8.58 1.46 27.82
C ASP A 339 -9.30 2.09 26.61
N GLY A 340 -10.00 1.26 25.81
CA GLY A 340 -10.76 1.69 24.65
C GLY A 340 -9.94 2.02 23.41
N MET A 341 -8.63 1.74 23.40
CA MET A 341 -7.77 2.02 22.23
C MET A 341 -6.68 0.97 21.97
N HIS A 342 -6.17 0.30 23.00
CA HIS A 342 -5.25 -0.83 22.84
C HIS A 342 -6.04 -2.11 23.01
N TYR A 343 -5.99 -2.97 21.99
CA TYR A 343 -6.76 -4.21 21.99
C TYR A 343 -5.89 -5.39 22.45
N ASP A 344 -6.53 -6.53 22.67
CA ASP A 344 -5.85 -7.75 23.08
C ASP A 344 -4.93 -8.30 21.98
N GLY A 345 -3.95 -9.11 22.40
CA GLY A 345 -2.97 -9.72 21.52
C GLY A 345 -3.57 -10.44 20.31
N ALA A 346 -4.76 -11.04 20.45
CA ALA A 346 -5.46 -11.73 19.35
C ALA A 346 -5.73 -10.82 18.14
N VAL A 347 -5.96 -9.52 18.35
CA VAL A 347 -6.18 -8.55 17.25
C VAL A 347 -4.90 -8.34 16.46
N TYR A 348 -3.77 -8.17 17.14
CA TYR A 348 -2.47 -7.98 16.49
C TYR A 348 -1.92 -9.29 15.92
N GLU A 349 -2.25 -10.43 16.51
CA GLU A 349 -1.95 -11.76 15.99
C GLU A 349 -2.63 -11.97 14.64
N ALA A 350 -3.94 -11.68 14.54
CA ALA A 350 -4.65 -11.70 13.28
C ALA A 350 -4.01 -10.77 12.25
N ALA A 351 -3.67 -9.53 12.63
CA ALA A 351 -3.01 -8.59 11.72
C ALA A 351 -1.64 -9.08 11.20
N VAL A 352 -0.83 -9.72 12.07
CA VAL A 352 0.44 -10.32 11.66
C VAL A 352 0.21 -11.49 10.70
N HIS A 353 -0.78 -12.34 10.94
CA HIS A 353 -1.10 -13.42 10.01
C HIS A 353 -1.64 -12.94 8.66
N ILE A 354 -2.40 -11.84 8.63
CA ILE A 354 -2.78 -11.15 7.39
C ILE A 354 -1.54 -10.69 6.62
N LEU A 355 -0.60 -10.04 7.31
CA LEU A 355 0.68 -9.64 6.74
C LEU A 355 1.44 -10.84 6.15
N LEU A 356 1.58 -11.93 6.92
CA LEU A 356 2.32 -13.11 6.50
C LEU A 356 1.69 -13.80 5.27
N ASN A 357 0.36 -13.92 5.23
CA ASN A 357 -0.33 -14.46 4.05
C ASN A 357 -0.19 -13.56 2.83
N ALA A 358 -0.23 -12.23 3.01
CA ALA A 358 0.06 -11.30 1.93
C ALA A 358 1.48 -11.49 1.38
N LEU A 359 2.48 -11.69 2.26
CA LEU A 359 3.85 -11.99 1.83
C LEU A 359 3.94 -13.30 1.04
N LEU A 360 3.26 -14.37 1.46
CA LEU A 360 3.22 -15.63 0.71
C LEU A 360 2.65 -15.45 -0.70
N ILE A 361 1.54 -14.71 -0.81
CA ILE A 361 0.86 -14.45 -2.09
C ILE A 361 1.76 -13.64 -3.02
N GLU A 362 2.35 -12.55 -2.52
CA GLU A 362 3.13 -11.61 -3.34
C GLU A 362 4.53 -12.11 -3.68
N SER A 363 5.13 -12.92 -2.80
CA SER A 363 6.43 -13.54 -3.06
C SER A 363 6.33 -14.80 -3.93
N HIS A 364 5.10 -15.27 -4.22
CA HIS A 364 4.81 -16.56 -4.86
C HIS A 364 5.51 -17.75 -4.17
N GLN A 365 5.85 -17.61 -2.90
CA GLN A 365 6.43 -18.69 -2.12
C GLN A 365 5.32 -19.69 -1.78
N LYS A 366 5.52 -20.94 -2.18
CA LYS A 366 4.76 -22.06 -1.64
C LYS A 366 5.55 -22.61 -0.46
N LEU A 367 4.92 -22.67 0.71
CA LEU A 367 5.47 -23.41 1.85
C LEU A 367 5.71 -24.86 1.42
N GLY A 368 6.86 -25.40 1.79
CA GLY A 368 7.46 -26.57 1.16
C GLY A 368 6.55 -27.80 1.15
N SER A 369 6.38 -28.38 -0.04
CA SER A 369 6.34 -29.82 -0.19
C SER A 369 7.74 -30.35 0.13
N LEU A 370 7.91 -30.96 1.30
CA LEU A 370 8.98 -31.92 1.56
C LEU A 370 8.42 -33.34 1.46
#